data_AF-A0A0Q7T655-F1
#
_entry.id   AF-A0A0Q7T655-F1
#
_cell.length_a   1.000
_cell.length_b   1.000
_cell.length_c   1.000
_cell.angle_alpha   90.00
_cell.angle_beta   90.00
_cell.angle_gamma   90.00
#
_symmetry.space_group_name_H-M   'P 1'
#
loop_
_entity.id
_entity.type
_entity.pdbx_description
1 polymer ?
#
loop_
_entity_poly.entity_id
_entity_poly.type
_entity_poly.pdbx_seq_one_letter_code
_entity_poly.pdbx_strand_id
1 'polypeptide(L)' 'MTQETHLSELEEEMAQAVASEDFETAAALRGQIDQIRRDLRIMEQPGADAPQAAYFKHREAGKAGFRPL' A
#
# COMPACT_ATOMS: atom_id res chain seq x y z
N MET A 1 3.47 14.00 14.61
CA MET A 1 3.36 14.34 13.18
C MET A 1 2.62 13.21 12.51
N THR A 2 1.53 13.49 11.78
CA THR A 2 0.81 12.47 11.04
C THR A 2 1.61 12.10 9.78
N GLN A 3 1.48 10.87 9.27
CA GLN A 3 2.22 10.44 8.06
C GLN A 3 1.94 11.34 6.84
N GLU A 4 0.78 11.99 6.81
CA GLU A 4 0.41 12.98 5.81
C GLU A 4 1.27 14.25 5.86
N THR A 5 1.62 14.74 7.06
CA THR A 5 2.51 15.90 7.20
C THR A 5 3.91 15.60 6.66
N HIS A 6 4.41 14.39 6.93
CA HIS A 6 5.72 13.95 6.46
C HIS A 6 5.77 13.74 4.92
N LEU A 7 4.67 13.28 4.33
CA LEU A 7 4.57 13.12 2.88
C LEU A 7 4.66 14.48 2.15
N SER A 8 3.94 15.48 2.65
CA SER A 8 3.97 16.83 2.08
C SER A 8 5.36 17.48 2.14
N GLU A 9 6.09 17.27 3.24
CA GLU A 9 7.48 17.74 3.39
C GLU A 9 8.40 17.11 2.33
N LEU A 10 8.33 15.80 2.15
CA LEU A 10 9.13 15.09 1.14
C LEU A 10 8.79 15.51 -0.30
N GLU A 11 7.52 15.80 -0.58
CA GLU A 11 7.09 16.32 -1.88
C GLU A 11 7.66 17.72 -2.16
N GLU A 12 7.72 18.58 -1.15
CA GLU A 12 8.32 19.91 -1.25
C GLU A 12 9.84 19.83 -1.44
N GLU A 13 10.53 18.98 -0.69
CA GLU A 13 11.96 18.72 -0.87
C GLU A 13 12.27 18.16 -2.27
N MET A 14 11.41 17.27 -2.79
CA MET A 14 11.58 16.74 -4.14
C MET A 14 11.45 17.84 -5.19
N ALA A 15 10.50 18.77 -5.02
CA ALA A 15 10.34 19.91 -5.92
C ALA A 15 11.59 20.82 -5.90
N GLN A 16 12.19 21.03 -4.73
CA GLN A 16 13.43 21.81 -4.59
C GLN A 16 14.63 21.12 -5.23
N ALA A 17 14.78 19.80 -5.06
CA ALA A 17 15.84 19.01 -5.68
C ALA A 17 15.72 19.05 -7.22
N VAL A 18 14.51 18.92 -7.77
CA VAL A 18 14.26 19.05 -9.21
C VAL A 18 14.58 20.46 -9.71
N ALA A 19 14.19 21.50 -8.96
CA ALA A 19 14.49 22.89 -9.33
C ALA A 19 15.99 23.20 -9.31
N SER A 20 16.75 22.47 -8.50
CA SER A 20 18.21 22.60 -8.37
C SER A 20 18.99 21.63 -9.28
N GLU A 21 18.29 20.91 -10.17
CA GLU A 21 18.87 19.88 -11.06
C GLU A 21 19.59 18.73 -10.32
N ASP A 22 19.28 18.54 -9.04
CA ASP A 22 19.79 17.43 -8.23
C ASP A 22 18.87 16.22 -8.40
N PHE A 23 19.04 15.53 -9.52
CA PHE A 23 18.25 14.36 -9.88
C PHE A 23 18.58 13.12 -9.05
N GLU A 24 19.77 13.07 -8.44
CA GLU A 24 20.14 11.98 -7.53
C GLU A 24 19.30 12.05 -6.26
N THR A 25 19.25 13.23 -5.63
CA THR A 25 18.40 13.48 -4.47
C THR A 25 16.92 13.36 -4.82
N ALA A 26 16.48 13.89 -5.97
CA ALA A 26 15.09 13.75 -6.40
C ALA A 26 14.66 12.28 -6.61
N ALA A 27 15.56 11.43 -7.13
CA ALA A 27 15.29 10.00 -7.29
C ALA A 27 15.18 9.27 -5.94
N ALA A 28 16.03 9.63 -4.97
CA ALA A 28 15.95 9.09 -3.61
C ALA A 28 14.63 9.49 -2.93
N LEU A 29 14.24 10.76 -3.02
CA LEU A 29 13.00 11.30 -2.45
C LEU A 29 11.76 10.65 -3.10
N ARG A 30 11.77 10.47 -4.43
CA ARG A 30 10.72 9.74 -5.16
C ARG A 30 10.51 8.33 -4.59
N GLY A 31 11.59 7.60 -4.32
CA GLY A 31 11.51 6.25 -3.75
C GLY A 31 10.90 6.23 -2.34
N GLN A 32 11.20 7.23 -1.52
CA GLN A 32 10.64 7.37 -0.17
C GLN A 32 9.14 7.72 -0.21
N ILE A 33 8.74 8.66 -1.07
CA ILE A 33 7.35 9.04 -1.31
C ILE A 33 6.52 7.82 -1.75
N ASP A 34 7.03 7.04 -2.71
CA ASP A 34 6.34 5.86 -3.21
C ASP A 34 6.20 4.77 -2.14
N GLN A 35 7.19 4.63 -1.25
CA GLN A 35 7.11 3.71 -0.12
C GLN A 35 6.02 4.13 0.87
N ILE A 36 6.01 5.39 1.30
CA ILE A 36 5.01 5.91 2.26
C ILE A 36 3.60 5.79 1.70
N ARG A 37 3.40 6.10 0.40
CA ARG A 37 2.10 5.93 -0.26
C ARG A 37 1.63 4.48 -0.27
N ARG A 38 2.54 3.51 -0.46
CA ARG A 38 2.20 2.08 -0.37
C ARG A 38 1.82 1.70 1.05
N ASP A 39 2.56 2.15 2.04
CA ASP A 39 2.31 1.81 3.44
C ASP A 39 0.97 2.41 3.93
N LEU A 40 0.67 3.64 3.53
CA LEU A 40 -0.65 4.26 3.75
C LEU A 40 -1.77 3.45 3.09
N ARG A 41 -1.60 3.03 1.83
CA ARG A 41 -2.60 2.19 1.14
C ARG A 41 -2.82 0.84 1.82
N ILE A 42 -1.76 0.22 2.36
CA ILE A 42 -1.86 -1.04 3.11
C ILE A 42 -2.62 -0.81 4.43
N MET A 43 -2.34 0.29 5.13
CA MET A 43 -3.03 0.65 6.37
C MET A 43 -4.51 0.99 6.14
N GLU A 44 -4.85 1.63 5.01
CA GLU A 44 -6.22 1.94 4.62
C GLU A 44 -7.01 0.73 4.12
N GLN A 45 -6.35 -0.39 3.80
CA GLN A 45 -7.00 -1.66 3.46
C GLN A 45 -6.90 -2.68 4.60
N PRO A 46 -7.75 -2.57 5.65
CA PRO A 46 -7.92 -3.67 6.59
C PRO A 46 -8.70 -4.79 5.89
N GLY A 47 -7.99 -5.74 5.28
CA GLY A 47 -8.61 -6.96 4.76
C GLY A 47 -8.40 -7.28 3.29
N ALA A 48 -7.28 -6.90 2.67
CA ALA A 48 -6.75 -7.69 1.57
C ALA A 48 -6.25 -9.03 2.14
N ASP A 49 -7.23 -9.89 2.48
CA ASP A 49 -7.08 -11.26 2.93
C ASP A 49 -5.91 -11.88 2.16
N ALA A 50 -4.84 -12.23 2.88
CA ALA A 50 -3.72 -12.97 2.33
C ALA A 50 -4.27 -14.09 1.43
N PRO A 51 -3.66 -14.38 0.27
CA PRO A 51 -4.22 -15.34 -0.70
C PRO A 51 -4.57 -16.71 -0.09
N GLN A 52 -4.01 -17.06 1.07
CA GLN A 52 -4.38 -18.26 1.84
C GLN A 52 -5.81 -18.21 2.44
N ALA A 53 -6.34 -17.05 2.85
CA ALA A 53 -7.67 -16.94 3.47
C ALA A 53 -8.83 -17.13 2.46
N ALA A 54 -8.61 -16.79 1.19
CA ALA A 54 -9.58 -17.03 0.13
C ALA A 54 -9.81 -18.53 -0.15
N TYR A 55 -8.79 -19.37 0.09
CA TYR A 55 -8.88 -20.82 -0.14
C TYR A 55 -9.85 -21.52 0.82
N PHE A 56 -9.97 -21.03 2.06
CA PHE A 56 -10.84 -21.64 3.07
C PHE A 56 -12.32 -21.27 2.89
N LYS A 57 -12.63 -20.05 2.41
CA LYS A 57 -14.02 -19.59 2.22
C LYS A 57 -14.76 -20.34 1.11
N HIS A 58 -14.04 -20.88 0.11
CA HIS A 58 -14.66 -21.72 -0.93
C HIS A 58 -15.06 -23.12 -0.45
N ARG A 59 -14.41 -23.65 0.59
CA ARG A 59 -14.69 -25.01 1.08
C ARG A 59 -15.94 -25.09 1.96
N GLU A 60 -16.30 -24.01 2.65
CA GLU A 60 -17.49 -23.98 3.50
C GLU A 60 -18.80 -23.91 2.68
N ALA A 61 -18.77 -23.25 1.52
CA ALA A 61 -19.93 -23.19 0.61
C ALA A 61 -20.26 -24.54 -0.07
N GLY A 62 -19.31 -25.48 -0.14
CA GLY A 62 -19.49 -26.79 -0.78
C GLY A 62 -20.15 -27.86 0.09
N LYS A 63 -20.31 -27.64 1.41
CA LYS A 63 -20.84 -28.66 2.34
C LYS A 63 -22.33 -28.54 2.65
N ALA A 64 -23.02 -27.52 2.15
CA ALA A 64 -24.46 -27.32 2.39
C ALA A 64 -25.38 -28.04 1.38
N GLY A 65 -24.83 -28.82 0.44
CA GLY A 65 -25.60 -29.40 -0.68
C GLY A 65 -25.78 -30.91 -0.72
N PHE A 66 -25.19 -31.70 0.19
CA PHE A 66 -25.26 -33.17 0.09
C PHE A 66 -26.26 -33.76 1.09
N ARG A 67 -27.53 -33.92 0.66
CA ARG A 67 -28.49 -34.82 1.31
C ARG A 67 -28.51 -36.14 0.54
N PRO A 68 -28.02 -37.26 1.09
CA PRO A 68 -28.23 -38.56 0.48
C PRO A 68 -29.69 -39.00 0.70
N LEU A 69 -30.24 -39.67 -0.31
CA LEU A 69 -31.56 -40.33 -0.32
C LEU A 69 -31.59 -41.55 0.61
#